data_AF-A0A6I8U5W9-F1
#
_entry.id   AF-A0A6I8U5W9-F1
#
_cell.length_a   1.000
_cell.length_b   1.000
_cell.length_c   1.000
_cell.angle_alpha   90.00
_cell.angle_beta   90.00
_cell.angle_gamma   90.00
#
_symmetry.space_group_name_H-M   'P 1'
#
loop_
_entity.id
_entity.type
_entity.pdbx_description
1 polymer ?
#
loop_
_entity_poly.entity_id
_entity_poly.type
_entity_poly.pdbx_seq_one_letter_code
_entity_poly.pdbx_strand_id
1 'polypeptide(L)'
;MWTLRLIIIWSFLNRSIVIHRPVVQLVSDVAGGREIILLCVKVAKEDIAVRFYEEQHGNIVWEEYGEFQHTNVHKQVAISFRTPRYRTLEMEHPVMVNIQLKRPSDGATSEPLPFELTPLDSAKRKKRKPNT
;
A
#
# COMPACT_ATOMS: atom_id res chain seq x y z
N MET A 1 36.70 17.94 9.59
CA MET A 1 35.89 18.41 8.44
C MET A 1 35.63 17.31 7.39
N TRP A 2 35.73 16.03 7.75
CA TRP A 2 35.59 14.88 6.82
C TRP A 2 34.31 14.05 7.05
N THR A 3 33.53 14.33 8.10
CA THR A 3 32.35 13.54 8.49
C THR A 3 31.07 13.95 7.74
N LEU A 4 30.86 15.24 7.44
CA LEU A 4 29.68 15.69 6.69
C LEU A 4 29.68 15.30 5.21
N ARG A 5 30.86 15.20 4.57
CA ARG A 5 30.95 14.73 3.18
C ARG A 5 30.55 13.26 3.05
N LEU A 6 30.89 12.42 4.03
CA LEU A 6 30.48 11.02 4.02
C LEU A 6 28.99 10.86 4.29
N ILE A 7 28.39 11.64 5.21
CA ILE A 7 26.95 11.58 5.52
C ILE A 7 26.12 11.99 4.31
N ILE A 8 26.48 13.07 3.60
CA ILE A 8 25.74 13.51 2.40
C ILE A 8 25.87 12.49 1.27
N ILE A 9 27.05 11.87 1.10
CA ILE A 9 27.23 10.78 0.13
C ILE A 9 26.45 9.53 0.57
N TRP A 10 26.39 9.20 1.87
CA TRP A 10 25.57 8.11 2.41
C TRP A 10 24.07 8.35 2.23
N SER A 11 23.59 9.58 2.41
CA SER A 11 22.20 9.96 2.12
C SER A 11 21.89 9.97 0.62
N PHE A 12 22.89 10.15 -0.25
CA PHE A 12 22.77 10.01 -1.70
C PHE A 12 22.94 8.56 -2.19
N LEU A 13 23.63 7.70 -1.43
CA LEU A 13 23.82 6.27 -1.75
C LEU A 13 22.69 5.39 -1.19
N ASN A 14 22.14 5.72 -0.01
CA ASN A 14 20.98 5.01 0.53
C ASN A 14 19.69 5.62 0.00
N ARG A 15 19.21 5.07 -1.13
CA ARG A 15 17.85 5.24 -1.65
C ARG A 15 16.81 4.57 -0.73
N SER A 16 16.83 4.86 0.56
CA SER A 16 15.86 4.32 1.52
C SER A 16 14.46 4.73 1.08
N ILE A 17 13.64 3.74 0.73
CA ILE A 17 12.24 3.95 0.38
C ILE A 17 11.53 4.21 1.71
N VAL A 18 10.99 5.39 1.90
CA VAL A 18 10.33 5.76 3.16
C VAL A 18 8.96 6.35 2.84
N ILE A 19 7.95 5.90 3.59
CA ILE A 19 6.64 6.52 3.56
C ILE A 19 6.66 7.70 4.53
N HIS A 20 6.38 8.92 4.05
CA HIS A 20 6.21 10.07 4.93
C HIS A 20 4.85 9.93 5.61
N ARG A 21 4.79 9.33 6.81
CA ARG A 21 3.55 9.35 7.62
C ARG A 21 3.17 10.82 7.89
N PRO A 22 1.93 11.25 7.54
CA PRO A 22 0.78 10.94 8.38
C PRO A 22 -0.56 10.80 7.62
N VAL A 23 -1.20 9.62 7.62
CA VAL A 23 -2.65 9.51 7.38
C VAL A 23 -3.23 8.45 8.30
N VAL A 24 -4.27 8.86 9.02
CA VAL A 24 -5.03 8.15 10.06
C VAL A 24 -5.78 6.98 9.39
N GLN A 25 -5.60 5.75 9.92
CA GLN A 25 -6.28 4.51 9.52
C GLN A 25 -6.65 4.39 8.02
N LEU A 26 -5.78 3.74 7.25
CA LEU A 26 -6.12 3.33 5.89
C LEU A 26 -7.04 2.11 5.96
N VAL A 27 -8.33 2.33 5.73
CA VAL A 27 -9.36 1.29 5.69
C VAL A 27 -9.84 1.12 4.25
N SER A 28 -10.02 -0.11 3.80
CA SER A 28 -10.74 -0.43 2.55
C SER A 28 -11.59 -1.67 2.76
N ASP A 29 -12.64 -1.83 1.95
CA ASP A 29 -13.32 -3.11 1.91
C ASP A 29 -12.52 -4.15 1.10
N VAL A 30 -12.85 -5.41 1.31
CA VAL A 30 -12.17 -6.59 0.73
C VAL A 30 -12.37 -6.74 -0.77
N ALA A 31 -13.32 -6.05 -1.42
CA ALA A 31 -13.46 -6.12 -2.87
C ALA A 31 -12.35 -5.39 -3.62
N GLY A 32 -11.62 -4.49 -2.94
CA GLY A 32 -10.60 -3.64 -3.55
C GLY A 32 -11.20 -2.55 -4.45
N GLY A 33 -10.34 -1.91 -5.24
CA GLY A 33 -10.73 -0.86 -6.17
C GLY A 33 -10.91 0.53 -5.55
N ARG A 34 -10.67 0.68 -4.24
CA ARG A 34 -10.71 1.98 -3.57
C ARG A 34 -9.51 2.80 -3.97
N GLU A 35 -9.73 4.02 -4.44
CA GLU A 35 -8.65 4.94 -4.79
C GLU A 35 -8.04 5.56 -3.52
N ILE A 36 -6.71 5.50 -3.42
CA ILE A 36 -5.92 5.97 -2.28
C ILE A 36 -4.75 6.79 -2.80
N ILE A 37 -4.44 7.88 -2.10
CA ILE A 37 -3.22 8.68 -2.30
C ILE A 37 -2.26 8.39 -1.16
N LEU A 38 -1.07 7.89 -1.48
CA LEU A 38 0.02 7.66 -0.53
C LEU A 38 1.12 8.70 -0.71
N LEU A 39 1.47 9.40 0.37
CA LEU A 39 2.58 10.35 0.42
C LEU A 39 3.89 9.62 0.78
N CYS A 40 4.97 9.88 0.07
CA CYS A 40 6.23 9.16 0.21
C CYS A 40 7.45 10.04 -0.08
N VAL A 41 8.65 9.57 0.28
CA VAL A 41 9.90 10.21 -0.16
C VAL A 41 10.05 10.08 -1.67
N LYS A 42 11.05 10.77 -2.24
CA LYS A 42 11.36 10.72 -3.67
C LYS A 42 11.54 9.26 -4.16
N VAL A 43 10.61 8.78 -5.00
CA VAL A 43 10.66 7.46 -5.64
C VAL A 43 10.95 7.54 -7.14
N ALA A 44 11.47 6.45 -7.72
CA ALA A 44 11.58 6.29 -9.17
C ALA A 44 10.24 5.81 -9.72
N LYS A 45 9.69 6.46 -10.76
CA LYS A 45 8.31 6.23 -11.20
C LYS A 45 8.11 4.85 -11.85
N GLU A 46 9.11 4.36 -12.57
CA GLU A 46 9.07 3.05 -13.22
C GLU A 46 9.53 1.91 -12.32
N ASP A 47 10.00 2.22 -11.10
CA ASP A 47 10.66 1.27 -10.20
C ASP A 47 10.14 1.46 -8.77
N ILE A 48 8.82 1.39 -8.63
CA ILE A 48 8.10 1.47 -7.36
C ILE A 48 6.79 0.69 -7.46
N ALA A 49 6.45 -0.01 -6.38
CA ALA A 49 5.19 -0.72 -6.22
C ALA A 49 4.63 -0.49 -4.81
N VAL A 50 3.30 -0.49 -4.69
CA VAL A 50 2.60 -0.46 -3.41
C VAL A 50 2.19 -1.89 -3.08
N ARG A 51 2.82 -2.49 -2.08
CA ARG A 51 2.62 -3.88 -1.69
C ARG A 51 1.71 -3.95 -0.47
N PHE A 52 0.70 -4.80 -0.56
CA PHE A 52 -0.16 -5.22 0.54
C PHE A 52 0.19 -6.65 0.91
N TYR A 53 0.29 -6.95 2.19
CA TYR A 53 0.54 -8.33 2.62
C TYR A 53 -0.02 -8.62 4.00
N GLU A 54 -0.42 -9.86 4.20
CA GLU A 54 -0.82 -10.41 5.50
C GLU A 54 0.27 -11.36 5.98
N GLU A 55 0.67 -11.23 7.23
CA GLU A 55 1.66 -12.08 7.86
C GLU A 55 1.05 -12.83 9.04
N GLN A 56 1.24 -14.14 9.08
CA GLN A 56 0.84 -15.00 10.19
C GLN A 56 2.03 -15.87 10.59
N HIS A 57 2.42 -15.83 11.87
CA HIS A 57 3.53 -16.61 12.41
C HIS A 57 4.86 -16.43 11.64
N GLY A 58 5.16 -15.21 11.20
CA GLY A 58 6.36 -14.91 10.43
C GLY A 58 6.28 -15.28 8.93
N ASN A 59 5.16 -15.85 8.48
CA ASN A 59 4.96 -16.26 7.10
C ASN A 59 3.95 -15.32 6.41
N ILE A 60 4.29 -14.87 5.21
CA ILE A 60 3.37 -14.10 4.37
C ILE A 60 2.32 -15.07 3.81
N VAL A 61 1.07 -14.92 4.23
CA VAL A 61 -0.05 -15.78 3.82
C VAL A 61 -0.89 -15.19 2.69
N TRP A 62 -0.69 -13.90 2.40
CA TRP A 62 -1.29 -13.18 1.29
C TRP A 62 -0.40 -12.01 0.91
N GLU A 63 -0.22 -11.77 -0.38
CA GLU A 63 0.51 -10.64 -0.94
C GLU A 63 -0.19 -10.19 -2.22
N GLU A 64 -0.43 -8.89 -2.36
CA GLU A 64 -0.94 -8.29 -3.58
C GLU A 64 -0.42 -6.86 -3.77
N TYR A 65 -0.62 -6.31 -4.97
CA TYR A 65 -0.12 -4.98 -5.32
C TYR A 65 -1.26 -4.00 -5.65
N GLY A 66 -1.11 -2.76 -5.21
CA GLY A 66 -1.97 -1.67 -5.63
C GLY A 66 -1.85 -1.40 -7.13
N GLU A 67 -2.97 -1.17 -7.78
CA GLU A 67 -3.04 -0.93 -9.22
C GLU A 67 -2.82 0.57 -9.53
N PHE A 68 -1.77 0.88 -10.29
CA PHE A 68 -1.50 2.23 -10.79
C PHE A 68 -0.53 2.19 -11.99
N GLN A 69 -0.46 3.29 -12.74
CA GLN A 69 0.51 3.52 -13.80
C GLN A 69 1.57 4.53 -13.35
N HIS A 70 2.72 4.57 -14.04
CA HIS A 70 3.79 5.53 -13.76
C HIS A 70 3.33 7.00 -13.82
N THR A 71 2.28 7.30 -14.61
CA THR A 71 1.63 8.62 -14.71
C THR A 71 0.91 9.03 -13.42
N ASN A 72 0.48 8.05 -12.61
CA ASN A 72 -0.17 8.29 -11.32
C ASN A 72 0.83 8.62 -10.20
N VAL A 73 2.13 8.61 -10.47
CA VAL A 73 3.18 9.06 -9.54
C VAL A 73 3.38 10.57 -9.69
N HIS A 74 2.80 11.34 -8.75
CA HIS A 74 2.85 12.79 -8.75
C HIS A 74 4.18 13.30 -8.19
N LYS A 75 4.96 13.95 -9.06
CA LYS A 75 6.25 14.60 -8.73
C LYS A 75 7.22 13.74 -7.89
N GLN A 76 7.14 12.41 -8.04
CA GLN A 76 7.96 11.44 -7.30
C GLN A 76 7.71 11.39 -5.78
N VAL A 77 6.70 12.07 -5.24
CA VAL A 77 6.46 12.19 -3.79
C VAL A 77 5.06 11.76 -3.35
N ALA A 78 4.20 11.42 -4.31
CA ALA A 78 2.89 10.84 -4.03
C ALA A 78 2.49 9.84 -5.12
N ILE A 79 1.72 8.83 -4.73
CA ILE A 79 1.21 7.78 -5.62
C ILE A 79 -0.31 7.72 -5.44
N SER A 80 -1.07 7.91 -6.53
CA SER A 80 -2.49 7.51 -6.55
C SER A 80 -2.58 6.09 -7.08
N PHE A 81 -3.29 5.22 -6.36
CA PHE A 81 -3.45 3.82 -6.75
C PHE A 81 -4.81 3.27 -6.28
N ARG A 82 -5.23 2.15 -6.84
CA ARG A 82 -6.40 1.39 -6.40
C ARG A 82 -5.98 0.22 -5.52
N THR A 83 -6.70 0.01 -4.42
CA THR A 83 -6.47 -1.12 -3.53
C THR A 83 -6.67 -2.45 -4.26
N PRO A 84 -5.83 -3.47 -4.01
CA PRO A 84 -6.07 -4.80 -4.55
C PRO A 84 -7.28 -5.45 -3.88
N ARG A 85 -7.83 -6.47 -4.54
CA ARG A 85 -8.84 -7.35 -3.95
C ARG A 85 -8.18 -8.28 -2.93
N TYR A 86 -8.84 -8.51 -1.80
CA TYR A 86 -8.40 -9.49 -0.81
C TYR A 86 -8.77 -10.92 -1.20
N ARG A 87 -8.02 -11.93 -0.69
CA ARG A 87 -8.16 -13.35 -1.06
C ARG A 87 -9.58 -13.91 -0.97
N THR A 88 -10.37 -13.45 0.00
CA THR A 88 -11.78 -13.85 0.18
C THR A 88 -12.64 -12.62 0.42
N LEU A 89 -13.85 -12.63 -0.16
CA LEU A 89 -14.85 -11.59 0.06
C LEU A 89 -15.79 -11.92 1.23
N GLU A 90 -15.77 -13.18 1.67
CA GLU A 90 -16.64 -13.73 2.71
C GLU A 90 -15.91 -13.64 4.07
N MET A 91 -15.86 -12.43 4.62
CA MET A 91 -15.24 -12.17 5.90
C MET A 91 -16.28 -11.71 6.91
N GLU A 92 -16.20 -12.23 8.13
CA GLU A 92 -17.09 -11.83 9.24
C GLU A 92 -16.50 -10.69 10.07
N HIS A 93 -15.18 -10.54 10.07
CA HIS A 93 -14.45 -9.58 10.88
C HIS A 93 -13.40 -8.83 10.06
N PRO A 94 -13.04 -7.59 10.43
CA PRO A 94 -11.92 -6.88 9.82
C PRO A 94 -10.61 -7.67 9.96
N VAL A 95 -9.76 -7.59 8.94
CA VAL A 95 -8.41 -8.16 8.95
C VAL A 95 -7.38 -7.05 8.84
N MET A 96 -6.37 -7.12 9.71
CA MET A 96 -5.21 -6.24 9.65
C MET A 96 -4.19 -6.83 8.67
N VAL A 97 -3.86 -6.06 7.64
CA VAL A 97 -2.76 -6.32 6.72
C VAL A 97 -1.74 -5.21 6.85
N ASN A 98 -0.61 -5.35 6.17
CA ASN A 98 0.42 -4.33 6.07
C ASN A 98 0.44 -3.75 4.67
N ILE A 99 0.69 -2.45 4.56
CA ILE A 99 1.01 -1.75 3.33
C ILE A 99 2.45 -1.24 3.41
N GLN A 100 3.21 -1.42 2.34
CA GLN A 100 4.58 -0.91 2.22
C GLN A 100 4.90 -0.53 0.79
N LEU A 101 5.89 0.32 0.61
CA LEU A 101 6.51 0.53 -0.69
C LEU A 101 7.57 -0.55 -0.93
N LYS A 102 7.66 -1.03 -2.17
CA LYS A 102 8.67 -1.99 -2.62
C LYS A 102 9.27 -1.54 -3.94
N ARG A 103 10.58 -1.60 -4.09
CA ARG A 103 11.28 -1.40 -5.36
C ARG A 103 11.42 -2.76 -6.06
N PRO A 104 10.84 -2.94 -7.26
CA PRO A 104 10.96 -4.21 -7.98
C PRO A 104 12.40 -4.57 -8.38
N SER A 105 13.25 -3.58 -8.65
CA SER A 105 14.61 -3.83 -9.17
C SER A 105 15.58 -4.49 -8.18
N ASP A 106 15.52 -4.14 -6.89
CA ASP A 106 16.43 -4.65 -5.86
C ASP A 106 15.70 -5.30 -4.67
N GLY A 107 14.36 -5.26 -4.67
CA GLY A 107 13.55 -5.79 -3.59
C GLY A 107 13.54 -4.95 -2.32
N ALA A 108 14.15 -3.76 -2.31
CA ALA A 108 14.18 -2.89 -1.14
C ALA A 108 12.75 -2.45 -0.76
N THR A 109 12.50 -2.32 0.54
CA THR A 109 11.17 -2.04 1.09
C THR A 109 11.20 -0.87 2.07
N SER A 110 10.07 -0.17 2.19
CA SER A 110 9.87 0.75 3.31
C SER A 110 9.47 0.00 4.58
N GLU A 111 9.45 0.73 5.70
CA GLU A 111 8.74 0.29 6.90
C GLU A 111 7.26 0.01 6.59
N PRO A 112 6.71 -1.10 7.10
CA PRO A 112 5.31 -1.42 6.91
C PRO A 112 4.40 -0.52 7.73
N LEU A 113 3.20 -0.24 7.20
CA LEU A 113 2.13 0.44 7.91
C LEU A 113 0.94 -0.49 8.06
N PRO A 114 0.23 -0.48 9.20
CA PRO A 114 -1.01 -1.22 9.32
C PRO A 114 -2.08 -0.66 8.37
N PHE A 115 -2.82 -1.56 7.74
CA PHE A 115 -3.94 -1.28 6.85
C PHE A 115 -5.09 -2.22 7.21
N GLU A 116 -6.31 -1.70 7.35
CA GLU A 116 -7.47 -2.48 7.77
C GLU A 116 -8.35 -2.83 6.57
N LEU A 117 -8.64 -4.12 6.40
CA LEU A 117 -9.59 -4.61 5.41
C LEU A 117 -10.91 -4.99 6.08
N THR A 118 -11.99 -4.29 5.73
CA THR A 118 -13.32 -4.53 6.29
C THR A 118 -14.14 -5.47 5.40
N PRO A 119 -15.02 -6.29 5.99
CA PRO A 119 -16.04 -7.02 5.25
C PRO A 119 -16.84 -6.12 4.30
N LEU A 120 -17.40 -6.71 3.25
CA LEU A 120 -18.39 -6.01 2.44
C LEU A 120 -19.62 -5.73 3.30
N ASP A 121 -20.06 -4.47 3.36
CA ASP A 121 -21.33 -4.11 3.99
C ASP A 121 -22.46 -4.94 3.35
N SER A 122 -23.02 -5.86 4.14
CA SER A 122 -24.13 -6.74 3.77
C SER A 122 -25.39 -5.97 3.32
N ALA A 123 -25.42 -4.64 3.50
CA ALA A 123 -26.48 -3.73 3.07
C ALA A 123 -26.70 -3.63 1.55
N LYS A 124 -25.71 -3.98 0.70
CA LYS A 124 -25.92 -4.00 -0.77
C LYS A 124 -26.67 -5.24 -1.28
N ARG A 125 -26.79 -6.30 -0.47
CA ARG A 125 -27.44 -7.57 -0.87
C ARG A 125 -28.99 -7.53 -0.79
N LYS A 126 -29.59 -6.44 -0.29
CA LYS A 126 -31.07 -6.29 -0.12
C LYS A 126 -31.80 -5.38 -1.12
N LYS A 127 -31.12 -4.76 -2.10
CA LYS A 127 -31.78 -3.90 -3.12
C LYS A 127 -32.01 -4.59 -4.47
N ARG A 128 -32.43 -5.86 -4.48
CA ARG A 128 -33.02 -6.51 -5.68
C ARG A 128 -34.08 -7.53 -5.27
N LYS A 129 -35.16 -7.07 -4.62
CA LYS A 129 -36.47 -7.72 -4.81
C LYS A 129 -37.26 -6.82 -5.78
N PRO A 130 -37.61 -7.30 -6.98
CA PRO A 130 -38.60 -6.62 -7.81
C PRO A 130 -39.94 -6.67 -7.06
N ASN A 131 -40.60 -5.53 -6.91
CA ASN A 131 -41.97 -5.49 -6.41
C ASN A 131 -42.86 -6.34 -7.33
N THR A 132 -43.59 -7.29 -6.75
CA THR A 132 -44.85 -7.80 -7.31
C THR A 132 -45.95 -6.82 -6.92
#